data_AF-A0A3L8RYB4-F1
#
_entry.id   AF-A0A3L8RYB4-F1
#
_cell.length_a   1.000
_cell.length_b   1.000
_cell.length_c   1.000
_cell.angle_alpha   90.00
_cell.angle_beta   90.00
_cell.angle_gamma   90.00
#
_symmetry.space_group_name_H-M   'P 1'
#
loop_
_entity.id
_entity.type
_entity.pdbx_description
1 polymer ?
#
loop_
_entity_poly.entity_id
_entity_poly.type
_entity_poly.pdbx_seq_one_letter_code
_entity_poly.pdbx_strand_id
1 'polypeptide(L)'
;MGKDIPGLRAALYIESLQWEAQRALRELLHPEDQARFSHILRVTSSLRCIPAGLVTALFFRPLIGDAAMGELLAEMLFEAPGWPQAPWLPLPC
;
A
#
# COMPACT_ATOMS: atom_id res chain seq x y z
N MET A 1 -4.96 -3.39 -12.21
CA MET A 1 -3.99 -4.47 -12.45
C MET A 1 -2.68 -4.18 -11.74
N GLY A 2 -2.40 -4.91 -10.66
CA GLY A 2 -1.09 -4.91 -9.99
C GLY A 2 -0.08 -5.67 -10.84
N LYS A 3 1.16 -5.20 -10.86
CA LYS A 3 2.28 -5.89 -11.52
C LYS A 3 2.50 -7.23 -10.83
N ASP A 4 2.83 -8.28 -11.59
CA ASP A 4 3.22 -9.57 -11.02
C ASP A 4 4.42 -9.38 -10.10
N ILE A 5 4.19 -9.52 -8.80
CA ILE A 5 5.25 -9.51 -7.78
C ILE A 5 5.77 -10.94 -7.69
N PRO A 6 7.04 -11.21 -8.04
CA PRO A 6 7.60 -12.56 -7.95
C PRO A 6 7.50 -13.08 -6.52
N GLY A 7 7.01 -14.31 -6.35
CA GLY A 7 6.82 -14.92 -5.03
C GLY A 7 5.55 -14.50 -4.28
N LEU A 8 4.70 -13.65 -4.87
CA LEU A 8 3.42 -13.29 -4.27
C LEU A 8 2.45 -14.47 -4.26
N ARG A 9 2.04 -14.88 -3.05
CA ARG A 9 0.98 -15.88 -2.87
C ARG A 9 -0.39 -15.20 -2.83
N ALA A 10 -1.44 -15.96 -3.15
CA ALA A 10 -2.84 -15.49 -3.11
C ALA A 10 -3.12 -14.25 -3.98
N ALA A 11 -2.48 -14.13 -5.15
CA ALA A 11 -2.61 -12.99 -6.04
C ALA A 11 -4.06 -12.62 -6.37
N LEU A 12 -4.91 -13.61 -6.66
CA LEU A 12 -6.34 -13.41 -6.95
C LEU A 12 -7.10 -12.80 -5.76
N TYR A 13 -6.79 -13.23 -4.54
CA TYR A 13 -7.41 -12.69 -3.33
C TYR A 13 -6.94 -11.26 -3.05
N ILE A 14 -5.66 -10.97 -3.27
CA ILE A 14 -5.13 -9.60 -3.16
C ILE A 14 -5.78 -8.69 -4.21
N GLU A 15 -5.98 -9.18 -5.42
CA GLU A 15 -6.67 -8.44 -6.47
C GLU A 15 -8.14 -8.16 -6.12
N SER A 16 -8.87 -9.13 -5.54
CA SER A 16 -10.24 -8.89 -5.08
C SER A 16 -10.30 -7.83 -3.97
N LEU A 17 -9.34 -7.85 -3.02
CA LEU A 17 -9.25 -6.82 -1.99
C LEU A 17 -8.94 -5.42 -2.58
N GLN A 18 -8.09 -5.34 -3.60
CA GLN A 18 -7.84 -4.07 -4.30
C GLN A 18 -9.10 -3.56 -4.98
N TRP A 19 -9.89 -4.45 -5.58
CA TRP A 19 -11.17 -4.09 -6.20
C TRP A 19 -12.16 -3.55 -5.17
N GLU A 20 -12.29 -4.22 -4.03
CA GLU A 20 -13.17 -3.79 -2.93
C GLU A 20 -12.77 -2.40 -2.39
N ALA A 21 -11.47 -2.17 -2.18
CA ALA A 21 -10.98 -0.87 -1.74
C ALA A 21 -11.25 0.24 -2.76
N GLN A 22 -11.09 -0.04 -4.06
CA GLN A 22 -11.40 0.93 -5.12
C GLN A 22 -12.90 1.22 -5.21
N ARG A 23 -13.75 0.21 -5.01
CA ARG A 23 -15.20 0.38 -4.95
C ARG A 23 -15.60 1.26 -3.75
N ALA A 24 -15.10 0.94 -2.56
CA ALA A 24 -15.36 1.72 -1.35
C ALA A 24 -14.88 3.18 -1.49
N LEU A 25 -13.71 3.40 -2.09
CA LEU A 25 -13.22 4.75 -2.38
C LEU A 25 -14.14 5.50 -3.34
N ARG A 26 -14.68 4.82 -4.36
CA ARG A 26 -15.63 5.44 -5.31
C ARG A 26 -16.95 5.78 -4.64
N GLU A 27 -17.43 4.96 -3.72
CA GLU A 27 -18.67 5.20 -2.96
C GLU A 27 -18.52 6.36 -1.97
N LEU A 28 -17.32 6.56 -1.40
CA LEU A 28 -17.01 7.69 -0.52
C LEU A 28 -16.94 9.03 -1.27
N LEU A 29 -16.55 9.00 -2.55
CA LEU A 29 -16.47 10.19 -3.39
C LEU A 29 -17.85 10.43 -4.02
N HIS A 30 -18.35 11.67 -3.96
CA HIS A 30 -19.64 11.99 -4.57
C HIS A 30 -19.60 11.73 -6.08
N PRO A 31 -20.73 11.38 -6.73
CA PRO A 31 -20.76 11.11 -8.18
C PRO A 31 -20.21 12.27 -9.02
N GLU A 32 -20.34 13.50 -8.52
CA GLU A 32 -19.85 14.72 -9.17
C GLU A 32 -18.31 14.85 -9.09
N ASP A 33 -17.67 14.10 -8.19
CA ASP A 33 -16.22 14.03 -7.98
C ASP A 33 -15.56 12.94 -8.83
N GLN A 34 -16.18 12.48 -9.94
CA GLN A 34 -15.58 11.46 -10.81
C GLN A 34 -14.19 11.88 -11.35
N ALA A 35 -13.99 13.18 -11.57
CA ALA A 35 -12.68 13.75 -11.89
C ALA A 35 -11.66 13.51 -10.76
N ARG A 36 -12.07 13.66 -9.50
CA ARG A 36 -11.22 13.42 -8.32
C ARG A 36 -10.82 11.97 -8.18
N PHE A 37 -11.75 11.02 -8.39
CA PHE A 37 -11.42 9.60 -8.41
C PHE A 37 -10.39 9.27 -9.50
N SER A 38 -10.59 9.80 -10.72
CA SER A 38 -9.65 9.59 -11.83
C SER A 38 -8.26 10.19 -11.54
N HIS A 39 -8.22 11.35 -10.89
CA HIS A 39 -6.98 12.01 -10.49
C HIS A 39 -6.24 11.18 -9.43
N ILE A 40 -6.93 10.67 -8.41
CA ILE A 40 -6.34 9.80 -7.40
C ILE A 40 -5.73 8.55 -8.05
N LEU A 41 -6.47 7.85 -8.92
CA LEU A 41 -5.94 6.67 -9.62
C LEU A 41 -4.72 7.01 -10.50
N ARG A 42 -4.71 8.19 -11.11
CA ARG A 42 -3.57 8.67 -11.90
C ARG A 42 -2.35 8.91 -11.04
N VAL A 43 -2.50 9.63 -9.93
CA VAL A 43 -1.41 9.85 -8.96
C VAL A 43 -0.87 8.52 -8.45
N THR A 44 -1.75 7.58 -8.07
CA THR A 44 -1.35 6.24 -7.64
C THR A 44 -0.55 5.49 -8.71
N SER A 45 -0.89 5.69 -9.99
CA SER A 45 -0.13 5.12 -11.12
C SER A 45 1.24 5.78 -11.28
N SER A 46 1.32 7.10 -11.14
CA SER A 46 2.59 7.84 -11.17
C SER A 46 3.52 7.45 -10.02
N LEU A 47 2.97 7.19 -8.82
CA LEU A 47 3.75 6.71 -7.67
C LEU A 47 4.47 5.38 -7.96
N ARG A 48 3.87 4.50 -8.77
CA ARG A 48 4.49 3.22 -9.17
C ARG A 48 5.74 3.38 -10.04
N CYS A 49 5.89 4.53 -10.70
CA CYS A 49 7.05 4.82 -11.54
C CYS A 49 8.27 5.28 -10.72
N ILE A 50 8.10 5.58 -9.43
CA ILE A 50 9.20 6.00 -8.55
C ILE A 50 9.97 4.76 -8.10
N PRO A 51 11.28 4.65 -8.37
CA PRO A 51 12.07 3.49 -7.96
C PRO A 51 12.15 3.40 -6.43
N ALA A 52 11.83 2.24 -5.86
CA ALA A 52 11.91 2.03 -4.41
C ALA A 52 13.32 2.33 -3.87
N GLY A 53 14.38 1.95 -4.59
CA GLY A 53 15.77 2.24 -4.20
C GLY A 53 16.09 3.74 -4.14
N LEU A 54 15.44 4.58 -4.97
CA LEU A 54 15.57 6.03 -4.90
C LEU A 54 14.93 6.57 -3.61
N VAL A 55 13.75 6.05 -3.25
CA VAL A 55 13.07 6.40 -2.00
C VAL A 55 13.93 6.00 -0.79
N THR A 56 14.49 4.79 -0.78
CA THR A 56 15.39 4.33 0.28
C THR A 56 16.61 5.25 0.40
N ALA A 57 17.28 5.55 -0.71
CA ALA A 57 18.50 6.37 -0.71
C ALA A 57 18.26 7.80 -0.20
N LEU A 58 17.15 8.43 -0.60
CA LEU A 58 16.86 9.82 -0.26
C LEU A 58 16.31 9.99 1.15
N PHE A 59 15.43 9.11 1.59
CA PHE A 59 14.65 9.33 2.82
C PHE A 59 15.04 8.41 3.97
N PHE A 60 15.48 7.18 3.69
CA PHE A 60 15.67 6.17 4.73
C PHE A 60 17.12 5.89 5.06
N ARG A 61 18.04 6.00 4.09
CA ARG A 61 19.47 5.76 4.31
C ARG A 61 20.07 6.55 5.49
N PRO A 62 19.68 7.82 5.75
CA PRO A 62 20.13 8.53 6.95
C PRO A 62 19.68 7.91 8.29
N LEU A 63 18.61 7.10 8.28
CA LEU A 63 18.02 6.47 9.47
C LEU A 63 18.45 5.01 9.63
N ILE A 64 18.48 4.25 8.54
CA ILE A 64 18.69 2.79 8.57
C ILE A 64 20.09 2.38 8.09
N GLY A 65 20.92 3.34 7.66
CA GLY A 65 22.24 3.05 7.09
C GLY A 65 22.12 2.19 5.82
N ASP A 66 22.95 1.15 5.74
CA ASP A 66 22.96 0.20 4.61
C ASP A 66 22.03 -1.02 4.83
N ALA A 67 21.20 -1.00 5.88
CA ALA A 67 20.24 -2.07 6.14
C ALA A 67 19.24 -2.22 4.97
N ALA A 68 18.92 -3.48 4.62
CA ALA A 68 17.95 -3.76 3.58
C ALA A 68 16.54 -3.38 4.05
N MET A 69 15.94 -2.39 3.39
CA MET A 69 14.59 -1.91 3.72
C MET A 69 13.54 -3.03 3.76
N GLY A 70 13.66 -4.04 2.89
CA GLY A 70 12.74 -5.19 2.89
C GLY A 70 12.85 -6.07 4.15
N GLU A 71 14.06 -6.23 4.69
CA GLU A 71 14.30 -6.99 5.92
C GLU A 71 13.73 -6.24 7.13
N LEU A 72 13.98 -4.94 7.22
CA LEU A 72 13.41 -4.10 8.28
C LEU A 72 11.88 -4.08 8.25
N LEU A 73 11.27 -4.01 7.07
CA LEU A 73 9.81 -4.10 6.95
C LEU A 73 9.26 -5.45 7.42
N ALA A 74 10.00 -6.55 7.19
CA ALA A 74 9.62 -7.86 7.69
C ALA A 74 9.75 -7.93 9.22
N GLU A 75 10.87 -7.47 9.79
CA GLU A 75 11.05 -7.36 11.24
C GLU A 75 9.93 -6.52 11.87
N MET A 76 9.62 -5.35 11.32
CA MET A 76 8.51 -4.52 11.79
C MET A 76 7.16 -5.24 11.71
N LEU A 77 6.94 -6.07 10.69
CA LEU A 77 5.67 -6.78 10.54
C LEU A 77 5.51 -7.93 11.55
N PHE A 78 6.60 -8.63 11.88
CA PHE A 78 6.57 -9.83 12.71
C PHE A 78 6.96 -9.60 14.18
N GLU A 79 7.71 -8.52 14.46
CA GLU A 79 8.24 -8.21 15.80
C GLU A 79 7.63 -6.95 16.43
N ALA A 80 6.77 -6.20 15.74
CA ALA A 80 6.19 -4.98 16.31
C ALA A 80 5.43 -5.26 17.64
N PRO A 81 5.93 -4.75 18.79
CA PRO A 81 5.21 -4.91 20.05
C PRO A 81 3.94 -4.08 20.00
N GLY A 82 2.77 -4.73 20.04
CA GLY A 82 1.48 -4.08 20.21
C GLY A 82 0.67 -3.82 18.94
N TRP A 83 0.98 -4.44 17.80
CA TRP A 83 0.02 -4.45 16.69
C TRP A 83 -1.25 -5.21 17.11
N PRO A 84 -2.45 -4.61 17.07
CA PRO A 84 -3.67 -5.36 17.36
C PRO A 84 -3.78 -6.46 16.30
N GLN A 85 -4.11 -7.70 16.71
CA GLN A 85 -4.13 -8.84 15.78
C GLN A 85 -5.13 -8.68 14.61
N ALA A 86 -5.94 -7.60 14.57
CA ALA A 86 -6.77 -7.21 13.43
C ALA A 86 -7.03 -5.68 13.40
N PRO A 87 -6.18 -4.86 12.76
CA PRO A 87 -6.39 -3.42 12.57
C PRO A 87 -7.50 -3.07 11.57
N TRP A 88 -8.01 -4.06 10.85
CA TRP A 88 -8.98 -3.91 9.76
C TRP A 88 -10.43 -4.17 10.21
N LEU A 89 -10.64 -4.47 11.50
CA LEU A 89 -11.99 -4.55 12.06
C LEU A 89 -12.58 -3.14 12.11
N PRO A 90 -13.82 -2.93 11.62
CA PRO A 90 -14.49 -1.65 11.80
C PRO A 90 -14.61 -1.37 13.30
N LEU A 91 -14.29 -0.13 13.71
CA LEU A 91 -14.50 0.33 15.08
C LEU A 91 -15.98 0.12 15.45
N PRO A 92 -16.30 -0.44 16.62
CA PRO A 92 -17.69 -0.49 17.07
C PRO A 92 -18.24 0.94 17.21
N CYS A 93 -19.46 1.14 16.73
CA CYS A 93 -20.18 2.42 16.72
C CYS A 93 -20.26 3.06 18.11
#